data_AF-A0A920B6E8-F1
#
_entry.id   AF-A0A920B6E8-F1
#
_cell.length_a   1.000
_cell.length_b   1.000
_cell.length_c   1.000
_cell.angle_alpha   90.00
_cell.angle_beta   90.00
_cell.angle_gamma   90.00
#
_symmetry.space_group_name_H-M   'P 1'
#
loop_
_entity.id
_entity.type
_entity.pdbx_description
1 polymer ?
#
loop_
_entity_poly.entity_id
_entity_poly.type
_entity_poly.pdbx_seq_one_letter_code
_entity_poly.pdbx_strand_id
1 'polypeptide(L)'
;MKKYFQDGSTYVWLTGVMASLSMLLVAGLLMLIFYYGFSTFWQNDVATIKLNDGSYISGEFKKEGKNYNNEDTVQLKIGNRDLYGLDFRWFNKKNIEQINYNKELLLIERNEWGVFYGFPKELSTENETIIYETDKNRFYQALEEKLNYKQVIRKKMEDIEYKISEINYNLRNLNLEKKILKFNSSKRN
;
A
#
# COMPACT_ATOMS: atom_id res chain seq x y z
N MET A 1 -52.99 36.73 1.25
CA MET A 1 -52.39 35.40 1.46
C MET A 1 -52.79 34.34 0.42
N LYS A 2 -53.91 34.45 -0.34
CA LYS A 2 -54.33 33.43 -1.33
C LYS A 2 -53.62 33.45 -2.71
N LYS A 3 -52.96 34.55 -3.10
CA LYS A 3 -52.35 34.72 -4.43
C LYS A 3 -51.09 33.86 -4.66
N TYR A 4 -50.21 33.79 -3.65
CA TYR A 4 -48.95 33.02 -3.73
C TYR A 4 -49.14 31.51 -3.97
N PHE A 5 -50.23 30.92 -3.45
CA PHE A 5 -50.55 29.51 -3.63
C PHE A 5 -51.17 29.19 -5.00
N GLN A 6 -51.78 30.16 -5.68
CA GLN A 6 -52.40 29.97 -7.00
C GLN A 6 -51.38 30.11 -8.14
N ASP A 7 -50.33 30.90 -7.96
CA ASP A 7 -49.33 31.19 -9.00
C ASP A 7 -48.20 30.13 -9.08
N GLY A 8 -48.27 29.05 -8.30
CA GLY A 8 -47.27 27.96 -8.29
C GLY A 8 -45.89 28.31 -7.71
N SER A 9 -45.63 29.59 -7.46
CA SER A 9 -44.35 30.12 -6.94
C SER A 9 -43.89 29.50 -5.63
N THR A 10 -44.81 29.09 -4.74
CA THR A 10 -44.50 28.37 -3.49
C THR A 10 -43.84 27.02 -3.74
N TYR A 11 -44.27 26.28 -4.78
CA TYR A 11 -43.69 24.98 -5.13
C TYR A 11 -42.29 25.13 -5.73
N VAL A 12 -42.05 26.20 -6.52
CA VAL A 12 -40.71 26.50 -7.06
C VAL A 12 -39.72 26.77 -5.94
N TRP A 13 -40.08 27.62 -4.97
CA TRP A 13 -39.24 27.87 -3.79
C TRP A 13 -38.99 26.60 -2.97
N LEU A 14 -40.02 25.75 -2.78
CA LEU A 14 -39.87 24.49 -2.06
C LEU A 14 -38.86 23.56 -2.73
N THR A 15 -38.91 23.44 -4.07
CA THR A 15 -37.94 22.61 -4.81
C THR A 15 -36.51 23.15 -4.72
N GLY A 16 -36.32 24.48 -4.75
CA GLY A 16 -35.01 25.10 -4.58
C GLY A 16 -34.43 24.88 -3.17
N VAL A 17 -35.26 24.97 -2.13
CA VAL A 17 -34.87 24.65 -0.75
C VAL A 17 -34.51 23.17 -0.62
N MET A 18 -35.32 22.27 -1.18
CA MET A 18 -35.07 20.83 -1.11
C MET A 18 -33.81 20.43 -1.88
N ALA A 19 -33.55 21.03 -3.05
CA ALA A 19 -32.31 20.84 -3.79
C ALA A 19 -31.09 21.35 -3.00
N SER A 20 -31.18 22.54 -2.41
CA SER A 20 -30.09 23.10 -1.59
C SER A 20 -29.81 22.25 -0.34
N LEU A 21 -30.87 21.76 0.31
CA LEU A 21 -30.75 20.84 1.44
C LEU A 21 -30.11 19.52 1.02
N SER A 22 -30.46 18.98 -0.15
CA SER A 22 -29.83 17.77 -0.68
C SER A 22 -28.33 17.97 -0.96
N MET A 23 -27.94 19.13 -1.52
CA MET A 23 -26.53 19.49 -1.71
C MET A 23 -25.79 19.60 -0.38
N LEU A 24 -26.41 20.21 0.64
CA LEU A 24 -25.83 20.29 1.99
C LEU A 24 -25.66 18.91 2.63
N LEU A 25 -26.63 18.00 2.48
CA LEU A 25 -26.52 16.63 2.99
C LEU A 25 -25.39 15.86 2.31
N VAL A 26 -25.27 15.98 0.97
CA VAL A 26 -24.17 15.34 0.22
C VAL A 26 -22.83 15.93 0.65
N ALA A 27 -22.71 17.25 0.77
CA ALA A 27 -21.49 17.90 1.23
C ALA A 27 -21.12 17.48 2.66
N GLY A 28 -22.10 17.40 3.56
CA GLY A 28 -21.92 16.93 4.94
C GLY A 28 -21.46 15.47 4.99
N LEU A 29 -22.04 14.59 4.16
CA LEU A 29 -21.61 13.20 4.04
C LEU A 29 -20.16 13.10 3.54
N LEU A 30 -19.80 13.85 2.49
CA LEU A 30 -18.43 13.89 1.98
C LEU A 30 -17.46 14.37 3.05
N MET A 31 -17.82 15.41 3.81
CA MET A 31 -16.99 15.94 4.89
C MET A 31 -16.79 14.89 6.00
N LEU A 32 -17.83 14.14 6.36
CA LEU A 32 -17.75 13.04 7.32
C LEU A 32 -16.79 11.94 6.83
N ILE A 33 -16.91 11.56 5.54
CA ILE A 33 -16.02 10.58 4.91
C ILE A 33 -14.57 11.07 4.94
N PHE A 34 -14.32 12.35 4.61
CA PHE A 34 -12.98 12.90 4.68
C PHE A 34 -12.43 12.90 6.11
N TYR A 35 -13.22 13.34 7.09
CA TYR A 35 -12.78 13.40 8.49
C TYR A 35 -12.34 12.03 9.01
N TYR A 36 -13.15 10.99 8.79
CA TYR A 36 -12.81 9.63 9.24
C TYR A 36 -11.81 8.91 8.32
N GLY A 37 -11.86 9.19 7.01
CA GLY A 37 -11.03 8.53 6.01
C GLY A 37 -9.59 9.02 6.01
N PHE A 38 -9.35 10.33 6.17
CA PHE A 38 -8.01 10.92 6.08
C PHE A 38 -7.04 10.34 7.11
N SER A 39 -7.54 10.03 8.31
CA SER A 39 -6.74 9.40 9.36
C SER A 39 -6.23 8.00 8.98
N THR A 40 -6.92 7.29 8.09
CA THR A 40 -6.53 5.93 7.67
C THR A 40 -5.36 5.96 6.68
N PHE A 41 -5.22 7.06 5.93
CA PHE A 41 -4.16 7.23 4.93
C PHE A 41 -2.86 7.77 5.51
N TRP A 42 -2.85 8.20 6.77
CA TRP A 42 -1.63 8.69 7.39
C TRP A 42 -0.69 7.52 7.73
N GLN A 43 0.57 7.66 7.35
CA GLN A 43 1.60 6.67 7.67
C GLN A 43 1.79 6.62 9.19
N ASN A 44 1.75 5.42 9.77
CA ASN A 44 2.01 5.25 11.19
C ASN A 44 3.53 5.29 11.40
N ASP A 45 3.97 5.94 12.47
CA ASP A 45 5.38 6.01 12.80
C ASP A 45 5.95 4.61 13.05
N VAL A 46 7.11 4.35 12.45
CA VAL A 46 7.87 3.13 12.67
C VAL A 46 8.79 3.34 13.86
N ALA A 47 8.77 2.40 14.81
CA ALA A 47 9.63 2.43 15.97
C ALA A 47 10.57 1.23 15.98
N THR A 48 11.72 1.41 16.63
CA THR A 48 12.57 0.31 17.08
C THR A 48 12.39 0.14 18.58
N ILE A 49 11.92 -1.04 18.99
CA ILE A 49 11.81 -1.43 20.39
C ILE A 49 13.06 -2.19 20.81
N LYS A 50 13.57 -1.87 21.99
CA LYS A 50 14.57 -2.67 22.70
C LYS A 50 13.84 -3.51 23.73
N LEU A 51 14.00 -4.83 23.66
CA LEU A 51 13.42 -5.77 24.61
C LEU A 51 14.37 -6.01 25.80
N ASN A 52 13.82 -6.45 26.92
CA ASN A 52 14.61 -6.77 28.13
C ASN A 52 15.65 -7.87 27.92
N ASP A 53 15.52 -8.69 26.87
CA ASP A 53 16.51 -9.70 26.47
C ASP A 53 17.68 -9.11 25.65
N GLY A 54 17.67 -7.80 25.40
CA GLY A 54 18.67 -7.08 24.61
C GLY A 54 18.42 -7.10 23.10
N SER A 55 17.37 -7.76 22.63
CA SER A 55 17.04 -7.80 21.20
C SER A 55 16.37 -6.50 20.73
N TYR A 56 16.62 -6.14 19.47
CA TYR A 56 16.00 -5.00 18.80
C TYR A 56 14.99 -5.48 17.77
N ILE A 57 13.81 -4.89 17.78
CA ILE A 57 12.75 -5.20 16.81
C ILE A 57 12.20 -3.89 16.28
N SER A 58 12.16 -3.75 14.95
CA SER A 58 11.56 -2.59 14.29
C SER A 58 10.21 -2.94 13.70
N GLY A 59 9.24 -2.03 13.84
CA GLY A 59 7.91 -2.22 13.30
C GLY A 59 6.95 -1.07 13.56
N GLU A 60 5.77 -1.16 12.97
CA GLU A 60 4.68 -0.20 13.15
C GLU A 60 3.75 -0.68 14.27
N PHE A 61 3.46 0.19 15.24
CA PHE A 61 2.42 -0.10 16.22
C PHE A 61 1.04 -0.13 15.55
N LYS A 62 0.26 -1.19 15.82
CA LYS A 62 -1.07 -1.37 15.21
C LYS A 62 -2.20 -1.41 16.22
N LYS A 63 -2.02 -2.16 17.30
CA LYS A 63 -3.07 -2.38 18.30
C LYS A 63 -2.48 -2.43 19.69
N GLU A 64 -3.26 -1.97 20.65
CA GLU A 64 -3.05 -2.25 22.06
C GLU A 64 -4.14 -3.21 22.53
N GLY A 65 -3.82 -4.05 23.51
CA GLY A 65 -4.76 -5.02 24.06
C GLY A 65 -4.27 -5.58 25.39
N LYS A 66 -4.95 -6.62 25.87
CA LYS A 66 -4.55 -7.34 27.07
C LYS A 66 -4.40 -8.83 26.78
N ASN A 67 -3.40 -9.46 27.41
CA ASN A 67 -3.26 -10.92 27.36
C ASN A 67 -4.24 -11.61 28.32
N TYR A 68 -4.24 -12.94 28.31
CA TYR A 68 -5.07 -13.76 29.22
C TYR A 68 -4.84 -13.45 30.71
N ASN A 69 -3.63 -13.01 31.06
CA ASN A 69 -3.25 -12.63 32.43
C ASN A 69 -3.60 -11.16 32.76
N ASN A 70 -4.40 -10.49 31.91
CA ASN A 70 -4.82 -9.09 32.06
C ASN A 70 -3.65 -8.08 32.03
N GLU A 71 -2.53 -8.43 31.39
CA GLU A 71 -1.37 -7.57 31.22
C GLU A 71 -1.44 -6.83 29.89
N ASP A 72 -0.97 -5.59 29.88
CA ASP A 72 -0.99 -4.76 28.68
C ASP A 72 -0.03 -5.28 27.61
N THR A 73 -0.55 -5.36 26.39
CA THR A 73 0.16 -5.86 25.21
C THR A 73 0.03 -4.89 24.06
N VAL A 74 1.03 -4.93 23.18
CA VAL A 74 1.06 -4.16 21.93
C VAL A 74 1.31 -5.12 20.77
N GLN A 75 0.59 -4.91 19.68
CA GLN A 75 0.81 -5.58 18.41
C GLN A 75 1.64 -4.68 17.51
N LEU A 76 2.80 -5.17 17.09
CA LEU A 76 3.61 -4.53 16.06
C LEU A 76 3.43 -5.30 14.76
N LYS A 77 3.28 -4.56 13.66
CA LYS A 77 3.53 -5.06 12.31
C LYS A 77 5.05 -5.05 12.11
N ILE A 78 5.66 -6.22 12.23
CA ILE A 78 7.11 -6.38 12.10
C ILE A 78 7.45 -6.62 10.62
N GLY A 79 8.63 -6.16 10.21
CA GLY A 79 9.17 -6.43 8.88
C GLY A 79 10.09 -7.64 8.89
N ASN A 80 10.90 -7.77 7.84
CA ASN A 80 11.97 -8.75 7.74
C ASN A 80 11.44 -10.19 7.87
N ARG A 81 10.40 -10.50 7.08
CA ARG A 81 9.71 -11.82 7.10
C ARG A 81 10.67 -13.00 6.86
N ASP A 82 11.77 -12.76 6.16
CA ASP A 82 12.90 -13.67 5.96
C ASP A 82 13.60 -14.07 7.25
N LEU A 83 13.62 -13.21 8.28
CA LEU A 83 14.21 -13.50 9.59
C LEU A 83 13.20 -14.11 10.56
N TYR A 84 11.95 -13.64 10.54
CA TYR A 84 10.98 -13.95 11.60
C TYR A 84 9.79 -14.81 11.15
N GLY A 85 9.54 -14.93 9.84
CA GLY A 85 8.43 -15.73 9.27
C GLY A 85 7.02 -15.18 9.53
N LEU A 86 6.88 -14.03 10.19
CA LEU A 86 5.60 -13.46 10.64
C LEU A 86 5.56 -11.96 10.32
N ASP A 87 4.38 -11.44 9.95
CA ASP A 87 4.18 -10.02 9.67
C ASP A 87 3.65 -9.24 10.89
N PHE A 88 3.13 -9.93 11.91
CA PHE A 88 2.58 -9.33 13.13
C PHE A 88 3.01 -10.11 14.37
N ARG A 89 3.42 -9.40 15.42
CA ARG A 89 3.78 -10.00 16.70
C ARG A 89 3.26 -9.19 17.87
N TRP A 90 2.73 -9.90 18.87
CA TRP A 90 2.32 -9.32 20.13
C TRP A 90 3.49 -9.31 21.11
N PHE A 91 3.66 -8.20 21.80
CA PHE A 91 4.65 -8.02 22.86
C PHE A 91 3.95 -7.57 24.13
N ASN A 92 4.41 -8.09 25.27
CA ASN A 92 4.00 -7.55 26.56
C ASN A 92 4.69 -6.20 26.76
N LYS A 93 3.94 -5.16 27.14
CA LYS A 93 4.50 -3.82 27.38
C LYS A 93 5.61 -3.85 28.43
N LYS A 94 5.53 -4.75 29.42
CA LYS A 94 6.55 -4.93 30.47
C LYS A 94 7.90 -5.44 29.94
N ASN A 95 7.90 -6.09 28.78
CA ASN A 95 9.12 -6.63 28.16
C ASN A 95 9.83 -5.61 27.28
N ILE A 96 9.22 -4.44 27.05
CA ILE A 96 9.77 -3.37 26.25
C ILE A 96 10.55 -2.44 27.19
N GLU A 97 11.87 -2.44 27.05
CA GLU A 97 12.76 -1.58 27.83
C GLU A 97 12.72 -0.15 27.30
N GLN A 98 12.77 0.01 25.97
CA GLN A 98 12.81 1.32 25.31
C GLN A 98 12.11 1.29 23.96
N ILE A 99 11.45 2.40 23.61
CA ILE A 99 10.87 2.65 22.29
C ILE A 99 11.61 3.84 21.68
N ASN A 100 12.15 3.68 20.46
CA ASN A 100 12.88 4.72 19.76
C ASN A 100 12.28 4.98 18.36
N TYR A 101 11.90 6.23 18.11
CA TYR A 101 11.43 6.71 16.80
C TYR A 101 12.59 7.41 16.08
N ASN A 102 13.43 6.63 15.41
CA ASN A 102 14.59 7.16 14.69
C ASN A 102 14.22 7.49 13.24
N LYS A 103 14.41 8.76 12.85
CA LYS A 103 14.16 9.25 11.48
C LYS A 103 15.10 8.65 10.43
N GLU A 104 16.19 8.01 10.84
CA GLU A 104 17.13 7.33 9.95
C GLU A 104 16.73 5.87 9.66
N LEU A 105 15.68 5.36 10.32
CA LEU A 105 15.16 4.04 10.02
C LEU A 105 14.50 4.05 8.64
N LEU A 106 14.98 3.18 7.75
CA LEU A 106 14.39 3.03 6.43
C LEU A 106 13.34 1.92 6.42
N LEU A 107 12.20 2.23 5.81
CA LEU A 107 11.18 1.28 5.39
C LEU A 107 11.41 0.99 3.91
N ILE A 108 11.76 -0.26 3.60
CA ILE A 108 12.02 -0.71 2.23
C ILE A 108 10.97 -1.76 1.87
N GLU A 109 10.12 -1.46 0.88
CA GLU A 109 9.22 -2.45 0.32
C GLU A 109 9.95 -3.30 -0.72
N ARG A 110 10.08 -4.60 -0.44
CA ARG A 110 10.71 -5.54 -1.35
C ARG A 110 9.65 -6.19 -2.23
N ASN A 111 10.02 -6.49 -3.48
CA ASN A 111 9.14 -7.21 -4.43
C ASN A 111 8.72 -8.59 -3.89
N GLU A 112 9.62 -9.22 -3.15
CA GLU A 112 9.41 -10.52 -2.51
C GLU A 112 9.66 -10.34 -1.00
N TRP A 113 8.90 -11.05 -0.17
CA TRP A 113 9.08 -11.04 1.30
C TRP A 113 8.72 -9.73 2.02
N GLY A 114 7.96 -8.85 1.36
CA GLY A 114 7.29 -7.70 1.98
C GLY A 114 8.24 -6.63 2.52
N VAL A 115 7.78 -5.94 3.56
CA VAL A 115 8.48 -4.78 4.15
C VAL A 115 9.73 -5.21 4.89
N PHE A 116 10.80 -4.44 4.69
CA PHE A 116 12.05 -4.52 5.43
C PHE A 116 12.27 -3.23 6.22
N TYR A 117 12.67 -3.35 7.48
CA TYR A 117 13.07 -2.23 8.33
C TYR A 117 14.54 -2.36 8.71
N GLY A 118 15.31 -1.29 8.53
CA GLY A 118 16.71 -1.28 8.91
C GLY A 118 17.39 0.07 8.77
N PHE A 119 18.59 0.17 9.33
CA PHE A 119 19.43 1.35 9.22
C PHE A 119 20.38 1.20 8.02
N PRO A 120 20.44 2.20 7.12
CA PRO A 120 21.36 2.18 6.00
C PRO A 120 22.80 2.28 6.51
N LYS A 121 23.66 1.40 6.00
CA LYS A 121 25.09 1.40 6.31
C LYS A 121 25.91 1.89 5.13
N GLU A 122 25.72 1.26 3.98
CA GLU A 122 26.42 1.60 2.74
C GLU A 122 25.60 1.16 1.52
N LEU A 123 25.85 1.80 0.39
CA LEU A 123 25.34 1.42 -0.92
C LEU A 123 26.55 1.05 -1.79
N SER A 124 26.66 -0.23 -2.14
CA SER A 124 27.70 -0.71 -3.05
C SER A 124 27.10 -0.93 -4.43
N THR A 125 27.74 -0.34 -5.44
CA THR A 125 27.45 -0.52 -6.85
C THR A 125 28.72 -0.99 -7.56
N GLU A 126 28.61 -1.42 -8.81
CA GLU A 126 29.76 -1.90 -9.60
C GLU A 126 30.92 -0.87 -9.69
N ASN A 127 30.61 0.42 -9.58
CA ASN A 127 31.59 1.50 -9.80
C ASN A 127 31.97 2.27 -8.53
N GLU A 128 31.15 2.21 -7.47
CA GLU A 128 31.32 3.01 -6.27
C GLU A 128 30.70 2.33 -5.04
N THR A 129 31.31 2.55 -3.87
CA THR A 129 30.72 2.23 -2.57
C THR A 129 30.55 3.53 -1.80
N ILE A 130 29.31 3.83 -1.40
CA ILE A 130 28.94 5.05 -0.68
C ILE A 130 28.57 4.67 0.74
N ILE A 131 29.31 5.18 1.72
CA ILE A 131 29.02 4.98 3.15
C ILE A 131 27.96 5.99 3.58
N TYR A 132 26.86 5.51 4.17
CA TYR A 132 25.70 6.33 4.52
C TYR A 132 26.06 7.46 5.50
N GLU A 133 26.84 7.17 6.54
CA GLU A 133 27.21 8.15 7.55
C GLU A 133 28.13 9.26 7.02
N THR A 134 28.92 8.97 5.97
CA THR A 134 29.87 9.92 5.40
C THR A 134 29.21 10.87 4.40
N ASP A 135 28.32 10.36 3.53
CA ASP A 135 27.64 11.18 2.53
C ASP A 135 26.20 10.70 2.27
N LYS A 136 25.29 11.18 3.12
CA LYS A 136 23.85 10.88 3.03
C LYS A 136 23.24 11.37 1.73
N ASN A 137 23.66 12.55 1.23
CA ASN A 137 23.08 13.14 0.03
C ASN A 137 23.44 12.31 -1.20
N ARG A 138 24.72 11.94 -1.35
CA ARG A 138 25.14 11.06 -2.44
C ARG A 138 24.49 9.68 -2.33
N PHE A 139 24.34 9.13 -1.12
CA PHE A 139 23.66 7.86 -0.90
C PHE A 139 22.23 7.89 -1.45
N TYR A 140 21.42 8.89 -1.08
CA TYR A 140 20.03 8.99 -1.54
C TYR A 140 19.94 9.29 -3.04
N GLN A 141 20.83 10.11 -3.60
CA GLN A 141 20.88 10.36 -5.04
C GLN A 141 21.19 9.07 -5.83
N ALA A 142 22.22 8.33 -5.43
CA ALA A 142 22.58 7.08 -6.08
C ALA A 142 21.47 6.02 -5.92
N LEU A 143 20.82 5.95 -4.77
CA LEU A 143 19.67 5.06 -4.55
C LEU A 143 18.51 5.41 -5.49
N GLU A 144 18.16 6.70 -5.61
CA GLU A 144 17.10 7.17 -6.49
C GLU A 144 17.40 6.89 -7.96
N GLU A 145 18.63 7.13 -8.42
CA GLU A 145 19.10 6.78 -9.76
C GLU A 145 18.87 5.29 -10.08
N LYS A 146 19.24 4.40 -9.14
CA LYS A 146 19.06 2.95 -9.32
C LYS A 146 17.60 2.53 -9.28
N LEU A 147 16.78 3.13 -8.43
CA LEU A 147 15.34 2.86 -8.38
C LEU A 147 14.63 3.28 -9.68
N ASN A 148 14.97 4.46 -10.20
CA ASN A 148 14.46 4.96 -11.48
C ASN A 148 14.87 4.04 -12.63
N TYR A 149 16.13 3.62 -12.67
CA TYR A 149 16.62 2.67 -13.68
C TYR A 149 15.86 1.33 -13.60
N LYS A 150 15.67 0.78 -12.38
CA LYS A 150 14.87 -0.44 -12.16
C LYS A 150 13.44 -0.28 -12.67
N GLN A 151 12.80 0.87 -12.45
CA GLN A 151 11.44 1.13 -12.92
C GLN A 151 11.36 1.13 -14.45
N VAL A 152 12.34 1.72 -15.13
CA VAL A 152 12.43 1.70 -16.61
C VAL A 152 12.55 0.28 -17.13
N ILE A 153 13.41 -0.54 -16.52
CA ILE A 153 13.53 -1.96 -16.89
C ILE A 153 12.21 -2.69 -16.70
N ARG A 154 11.53 -2.49 -15.56
CA ARG A 154 10.26 -3.15 -15.25
C ARG A 154 9.18 -2.83 -16.28
N LYS A 155 9.05 -1.57 -16.69
CA LYS A 155 8.11 -1.17 -17.76
C LYS A 155 8.40 -1.88 -19.08
N LYS A 156 9.67 -2.07 -19.44
CA LYS A 156 10.04 -2.83 -20.64
C LYS A 156 9.68 -4.31 -20.51
N MET A 157 9.86 -4.91 -19.33
CA MET A 157 9.45 -6.29 -19.08
C MET A 157 7.94 -6.46 -19.23
N GLU A 158 7.15 -5.55 -18.66
CA GLU A 158 5.67 -5.56 -18.77
C GLU A 158 5.20 -5.46 -20.23
N ASP A 159 5.81 -4.59 -21.05
CA ASP A 159 5.50 -4.49 -22.49
C ASP A 159 5.83 -5.78 -23.26
N ILE A 160 6.95 -6.43 -22.93
CA ILE A 160 7.33 -7.72 -23.53
C ILE A 160 6.33 -8.81 -23.12
N GLU A 161 5.95 -8.88 -21.84
CA GLU A 161 4.97 -9.84 -21.32
C GLU A 161 3.59 -9.68 -21.99
N TYR A 162 3.16 -8.44 -22.22
CA TYR A 162 1.93 -8.14 -22.95
C TYR A 162 1.98 -8.68 -24.38
N LYS A 163 3.05 -8.40 -25.13
CA LYS A 163 3.24 -8.89 -26.51
C LYS A 163 3.25 -10.43 -26.57
N ILE A 164 3.94 -11.08 -25.63
CA ILE A 164 3.95 -12.54 -25.52
C ILE A 164 2.54 -13.08 -25.27
N SER A 165 1.77 -12.41 -24.40
CA SER A 165 0.40 -12.80 -24.07
C SER A 165 -0.54 -12.71 -25.29
N GLU A 166 -0.40 -11.65 -26.09
CA GLU A 166 -1.14 -11.46 -27.34
C GLU A 166 -0.81 -12.55 -28.38
N ILE A 167 0.48 -12.83 -28.58
CA ILE A 167 0.94 -13.91 -29.48
C ILE A 167 0.37 -15.26 -29.02
N ASN A 168 0.42 -15.55 -27.72
CA ASN A 168 -0.14 -16.78 -27.16
C ASN A 168 -1.65 -16.88 -27.34
N TYR A 169 -2.37 -15.77 -27.21
CA TYR A 169 -3.80 -15.72 -27.49
C TYR A 169 -4.10 -16.06 -28.96
N ASN A 170 -3.37 -15.45 -29.90
CA ASN A 170 -3.52 -15.70 -31.33
C ASN A 170 -3.19 -17.16 -31.71
N LEU A 171 -2.12 -17.72 -31.14
CA LEU A 171 -1.76 -19.13 -31.32
C LEU A 171 -2.85 -20.08 -30.79
N ARG A 172 -3.48 -19.77 -29.66
CA ARG A 172 -4.61 -20.56 -29.14
C ARG A 172 -5.79 -20.54 -30.10
N ASN A 173 -6.15 -19.36 -30.63
CA ASN A 173 -7.25 -19.23 -31.58
C ASN A 173 -7.00 -19.99 -32.89
N LEU A 174 -5.81 -19.88 -33.46
CA LEU A 174 -5.43 -20.64 -34.67
C LEU A 174 -5.48 -22.15 -34.44
N ASN A 175 -5.07 -22.62 -33.27
CA ASN A 175 -5.17 -24.04 -32.92
C ASN A 175 -6.63 -24.51 -32.74
N LEU A 176 -7.52 -23.66 -32.23
CA LEU A 176 -8.95 -23.94 -32.14
C LEU A 176 -9.57 -24.04 -33.53
N GLU A 177 -9.27 -23.09 -34.42
CA GLU A 177 -9.74 -23.10 -35.81
C GLU A 177 -9.27 -24.35 -36.56
N LYS A 178 -7.98 -24.72 -36.42
CA LYS A 178 -7.44 -25.95 -36.98
C LYS A 178 -8.16 -27.21 -36.48
N LYS A 179 -8.54 -27.27 -35.20
CA LYS A 179 -9.32 -28.39 -34.65
C LYS A 179 -10.73 -28.45 -35.25
N ILE A 180 -11.40 -27.31 -35.40
CA ILE A 180 -12.74 -27.23 -36.01
C ILE A 180 -12.70 -27.69 -37.47
N LEU A 181 -11.72 -27.21 -38.25
CA LEU A 181 -11.56 -27.61 -39.65
C LEU A 181 -11.33 -29.13 -39.81
N LYS A 182 -10.44 -29.71 -38.99
CA LYS A 182 -10.21 -31.17 -38.97
C LYS A 182 -11.47 -31.96 -38.61
N PHE A 183 -12.26 -31.49 -37.66
CA PHE A 183 -13.51 -32.14 -37.27
C PHE A 183 -14.53 -32.10 -38.43
N ASN A 184 -14.66 -30.96 -39.10
CA ASN A 184 -15.58 -30.81 -40.22
C ASN A 184 -15.17 -31.61 -41.46
N SER A 185 -13.86 -31.75 -41.75
CA SER A 185 -13.38 -32.60 -42.83
C SER A 185 -13.60 -34.09 -42.54
N SER A 186 -13.47 -34.49 -41.28
CA SER A 186 -13.74 -35.87 -40.82
C SER A 186 -15.21 -36.27 -40.94
N LYS A 187 -16.14 -35.31 -40.92
CA LYS A 187 -17.59 -35.55 -40.99
C LYS A 187 -18.15 -35.59 -42.41
N ARG A 188 -17.35 -35.21 -43.41
CA ARG A 188 -17.72 -35.18 -44.84
C ARG A 188 -17.28 -36.41 -45.63
N ASN A 189 -16.49 -37.29 -45.02
CA ASN A 189 -16.15 -38.62 -45.52
C ASN A 189 -16.94 -39.66 -44.73
#